data_AF-A0A927Z8T1-F1
#
_entry.id   AF-A0A927Z8T1-F1
#
_cell.length_a   1.000
_cell.length_b   1.000
_cell.length_c   1.000
_cell.angle_alpha   90.00
_cell.angle_beta   90.00
_cell.angle_gamma   90.00
#
_symmetry.space_group_name_H-M   'P 1'
#
loop_
_entity.id
_entity.type
_entity.pdbx_description
1 polymer ?
#
loop_
_entity_poly.entity_id
_entity_poly.type
_entity_poly.pdbx_seq_one_letter_code
_entity_poly.pdbx_strand_id
1 'polypeptide(L)' 'MSSQDFIITKKSDQSVTMTIRIDESLQKQYDEIATLSNRSRNEIINLALQYAIANLKFIDNLKDDDKDNK' A
#
# COMPACT_ATOMS: atom_id res chain seq x y z
N MET A 1 -0.53 15.29 45.55
CA MET A 1 -0.31 13.90 45.12
C MET A 1 -1.04 13.74 43.79
N SER A 2 -0.34 13.96 42.68
CA SER A 2 -0.93 13.88 41.33
C SER A 2 -0.79 12.45 40.85
N SER A 3 -1.87 11.68 40.92
CA SER A 3 -1.89 10.29 40.43
C SER A 3 -1.60 10.29 38.94
N GLN A 4 -0.45 9.74 38.55
CA GLN A 4 -0.17 9.38 37.16
C GLN A 4 -0.84 8.04 36.91
N ASP A 5 -2.07 8.08 36.40
CA ASP A 5 -2.78 6.86 36.06
C ASP A 5 -2.06 6.15 34.90
N PHE A 6 -1.75 4.88 35.09
CA PHE A 6 -1.17 4.03 34.06
C PHE A 6 -2.30 3.45 33.19
N ILE A 7 -2.61 4.14 32.10
CA ILE A 7 -3.66 3.72 31.15
C ILE A 7 -3.09 2.68 30.18
N ILE A 8 -3.54 1.43 30.32
CA ILE A 8 -3.25 0.36 29.35
C ILE A 8 -4.37 0.35 28.29
N THR A 9 -4.05 0.78 27.07
CA THR A 9 -4.94 0.61 25.91
C THR A 9 -4.83 -0.81 25.36
N LYS A 10 -5.97 -1.42 25.00
CA LYS A 10 -6.00 -2.74 24.37
C LYS A 10 -5.27 -2.67 23.03
N LYS A 11 -4.41 -3.66 22.76
CA LYS A 11 -3.73 -3.80 21.47
C LYS A 11 -4.78 -3.99 20.37
N SER A 12 -4.92 -2.99 19.52
CA SER A 12 -5.81 -3.00 18.37
C SER A 12 -5.07 -3.61 17.17
N ASP A 13 -4.84 -4.93 17.19
CA ASP A 13 -4.31 -5.66 16.04
C ASP A 13 -5.43 -5.85 14.97
N GLN A 14 -6.03 -4.75 14.52
CA GLN A 14 -7.13 -4.80 13.55
C GLN A 14 -6.58 -4.90 12.13
N SER A 15 -6.18 -6.12 11.73
CA SER A 15 -6.04 -6.45 10.32
C SER A 15 -7.42 -6.60 9.68
N VAL A 16 -7.63 -5.97 8.53
CA VAL A 16 -8.84 -6.14 7.73
C VAL A 16 -8.53 -7.05 6.55
N THR A 17 -9.36 -8.07 6.33
CA THR A 17 -9.27 -8.93 5.15
C THR A 17 -9.97 -8.28 3.98
N MET A 18 -9.28 -8.16 2.85
CA MET A 18 -9.86 -7.74 1.57
C MET A 18 -9.72 -8.85 0.52
N THR A 19 -10.73 -8.99 -0.33
CA THR A 19 -10.69 -9.89 -1.49
C THR A 19 -10.56 -9.05 -2.75
N ILE A 20 -9.51 -9.30 -3.54
CA ILE A 20 -9.27 -8.61 -4.82
C ILE A 20 -9.15 -9.65 -5.94
N ARG A 21 -9.57 -9.27 -7.15
CA ARG A 21 -9.29 -10.05 -8.37
C ARG A 21 -8.07 -9.44 -9.04
N ILE A 22 -7.10 -10.27 -9.38
CA ILE A 22 -5.86 -9.88 -10.08
C ILE A 22 -5.59 -10.87 -11.20
N ASP A 23 -4.77 -10.45 -12.17
CA ASP A 23 -4.26 -11.34 -13.20
C ASP A 23 -3.32 -12.40 -12.63
N GLU A 24 -3.34 -13.59 -13.23
CA GLU A 24 -2.50 -14.73 -12.81
C GLU A 24 -1.00 -14.39 -12.92
N SER A 25 -0.61 -13.61 -13.93
CA SER A 25 0.77 -13.17 -14.12
C SER A 25 1.27 -12.33 -12.94
N LEU A 26 0.42 -11.46 -12.40
CA LEU A 26 0.75 -10.62 -11.25
C LEU A 26 0.85 -11.46 -9.97
N GLN A 27 -0.06 -12.42 -9.78
CA GLN A 27 0.03 -13.36 -8.66
C GLN A 27 1.36 -14.12 -8.67
N LYS A 28 1.79 -14.61 -9.84
CA LYS A 28 3.05 -15.34 -9.99
C LYS A 28 4.27 -14.47 -9.65
N GLN A 29 4.28 -13.22 -10.07
CA GLN A 29 5.35 -12.28 -9.69
C GLN A 29 5.42 -12.08 -8.17
N TYR A 30 4.27 -11.91 -7.50
CA TYR A 30 4.27 -11.81 -6.04
C TYR A 30 4.78 -13.09 -5.35
N ASP A 31 4.49 -14.27 -5.90
CA ASP A 31 4.99 -15.55 -5.38
C ASP A 31 6.50 -15.69 -5.54
N GLU A 32 7.05 -15.29 -6.68
CA GLU A 32 8.49 -15.27 -6.92
C GLU A 32 9.20 -14.32 -5.94
N ILE A 33 8.68 -13.09 -5.76
CA ILE A 33 9.24 -12.12 -4.82
C ILE A 33 9.14 -12.62 -3.38
N ALA A 34 8.01 -13.21 -2.99
CA ALA A 34 7.82 -13.79 -1.66
C ALA A 34 8.88 -14.87 -1.36
N THR A 35 9.13 -15.75 -2.34
CA THR A 35 10.14 -16.81 -2.24
C THR A 35 11.55 -16.24 -2.11
N LEU A 36 11.90 -15.25 -2.96
CA LEU A 36 13.23 -14.64 -2.97
C LEU A 36 13.52 -13.80 -1.72
N SER A 37 12.50 -13.16 -1.15
CA SER A 37 12.63 -12.27 0.01
C SER A 37 12.41 -12.98 1.35
N ASN A 38 12.01 -14.25 1.34
CA ASN A 38 11.59 -15.01 2.53
C ASN A 38 10.49 -14.27 3.33
N ARG A 39 9.52 -13.68 2.62
CA ARG A 39 8.36 -12.98 3.19
C ARG A 39 7.06 -13.57 2.66
N SER A 40 5.96 -13.32 3.37
CA SER A 40 4.66 -13.78 2.89
C SER A 40 4.17 -12.94 1.71
N ARG A 41 3.35 -13.53 0.83
CA ARG A 41 2.72 -12.80 -0.28
C ARG A 41 1.95 -11.57 0.21
N ASN A 42 1.20 -11.70 1.29
CA ASN A 42 0.42 -10.60 1.88
C ASN A 42 1.31 -9.45 2.34
N GLU A 43 2.49 -9.76 2.87
CA GLU A 43 3.46 -8.76 3.29
C GLU A 43 4.03 -8.00 2.09
N ILE A 44 4.37 -8.70 1.01
CA ILE A 44 4.82 -8.08 -0.24
C ILE A 44 3.72 -7.20 -0.84
N ILE A 45 2.48 -7.69 -0.88
CA ILE A 45 1.33 -6.91 -1.37
C ILE A 45 1.13 -5.65 -0.51
N ASN A 46 1.20 -5.76 0.82
CA ASN A 46 1.08 -4.60 1.70
C ASN A 46 2.19 -3.57 1.47
N LEU A 47 3.44 -4.01 1.28
CA LEU A 47 4.56 -3.11 0.97
C LEU A 47 4.35 -2.43 -0.38
N ALA A 48 3.90 -3.17 -1.40
CA ALA A 48 3.61 -2.63 -2.72
C ALA A 48 2.48 -1.59 -2.67
N LEU A 49 1.39 -1.87 -1.94
CA LEU A 49 0.28 -0.94 -1.75
C LEU A 49 0.71 0.33 -1.00
N GLN A 50 1.49 0.20 0.07
CA GLN A 50 2.03 1.34 0.82
C GLN A 50 2.92 2.20 -0.09
N TYR A 51 3.79 1.57 -0.87
CA TYR A 51 4.63 2.28 -1.84
C TYR A 51 3.80 3.01 -2.90
N ALA A 52 2.77 2.35 -3.45
CA ALA A 52 1.90 2.95 -4.46
C ALA A 52 1.18 4.18 -3.91
N ILE A 53 0.64 4.13 -2.69
CA ILE A 53 -0.01 5.28 -2.04
C ILE A 53 0.99 6.41 -1.80
N ALA A 54 2.19 6.09 -1.29
CA ALA A 54 3.22 7.09 -0.99
C ALA A 54 3.74 7.82 -2.24
N ASN A 55 3.69 7.18 -3.41
CA ASN A 55 4.17 7.73 -4.68
C ASN A 55 3.04 8.16 -5.62
N LEU A 56 1.78 8.11 -5.17
CA LEU A 56 0.64 8.53 -5.96
C LEU A 56 0.71 10.04 -6.19
N LYS A 57 0.64 10.45 -7.46
CA LYS A 57 0.55 11.86 -7.86
C LYS A 57 -0.77 12.08 -8.57
N PHE A 58 -1.53 13.07 -8.11
CA PHE A 58 -2.69 13.55 -8.84
C PHE A 58 -2.20 14.38 -10.03
N ILE A 59 -2.70 14.07 -11.22
CA ILE A 59 -2.53 14.94 -12.38
C ILE A 59 -3.63 16.00 -12.27
N ASP A 60 -3.43 16.96 -11.37
CA ASP A 60 -4.22 18.19 -11.39
C ASP A 60 -3.67 19.04 -12.54
N ASN A 61 -4.41 19.07 -13.64
CA ASN A 61 -4.17 19.86 -14.86
C ASN A 61 -3.28 19.20 -15.93
N LEU A 62 -3.89 18.31 -16.75
CA LEU A 62 -3.69 18.44 -18.19
C LEU A 62 -4.38 19.74 -18.62
N LYS A 63 -3.73 20.90 -18.37
CA LYS A 63 -4.09 22.12 -19.07
C LYS A 63 -3.58 21.97 -20.50
N ASP A 64 -4.46 22.31 -21.42
CA ASP A 64 -4.25 22.36 -22.86
C ASP A 64 -3.02 23.21 -23.21
N ASP A 65 -1.85 22.60 -23.34
CA ASP A 65 -0.66 23.22 -23.95
C ASP A 65 -0.39 22.67 -25.36
N ASP A 66 -1.44 22.31 -26.09
CA ASP A 66 -1.43 22.18 -27.55
C ASP A 66 -2.24 23.33 -28.18
N LYS A 67 -1.88 24.57 -27.85
CA LYS A 67 -2.01 25.70 -28.78
C LYS A 67 -0.64 26.28 -29.02
N ASP A 68 -0.36 26.46 -30.30
CA ASP A 68 0.80 27.13 -30.88
C ASP A 68 2.06 26.25 -31.01
N ASN A 69 2.05 25.41 -32.04
CA ASN A 69 3.18 25.46 -32.96
C ASN A 69 2.70 25.77 -34.38
N LYS A 70 3.12 26.97 -34.76
CA LYS A 70 2.95 27.76 -35.99
C LYS A 70 3.19 27.01 -37.30
#